data_AF-A0A6M3Y3V3-F1
#
_entry.id   AF-A0A6M3Y3V3-F1
#
_cell.length_a   1.000
_cell.length_b   1.000
_cell.length_c   1.000
_cell.angle_alpha   90.00
_cell.angle_beta   90.00
_cell.angle_gamma   90.00
#
_symmetry.space_group_name_H-M   'P 1'
#
loop_
_entity.id
_entity.type
_entity.pdbx_description
1 polymer ?
#
loop_
_entity_poly.entity_id
_entity_poly.type
_entity_poly.pdbx_seq_one_letter_code
_entity_poly.pdbx_strand_id
1 'polypeptide(L)'
;MTKYKSVCTSCGEEYTFERKTPFSPSSPHRKFCHQCLLENQATNNKPNPRPDRYIGKHGYVQTRVNGHSVAEHRYVMEQILGRPLKKGESVHHINGIRDDNRKENLELWVRPQQLAGQRAKDIICPHCGKPYRN
;
A
#
# COMPACT_ATOMS: atom_id res chain seq x y z
N MET A 1 9.92 33.97 11.44
CA MET A 1 10.06 33.28 10.13
C MET A 1 10.93 34.16 9.24
N THR A 2 11.82 33.56 8.45
CA THR A 2 12.68 34.34 7.54
C THR A 2 11.97 34.53 6.21
N LYS A 3 11.89 35.78 5.75
CA LYS A 3 11.31 36.16 4.46
C LYS A 3 12.35 36.09 3.36
N TYR A 4 11.98 35.50 2.24
CA TYR A 4 12.80 35.36 1.04
C TYR A 4 12.05 35.92 -0.17
N LYS A 5 12.81 36.43 -1.14
CA LYS A 5 12.33 36.86 -2.46
C LYS A 5 12.82 35.89 -3.53
N SER A 6 11.99 35.64 -4.55
CA SER A 6 12.35 34.82 -5.71
C SER A 6 11.51 35.21 -6.93
N VAL A 7 11.93 34.79 -8.12
CA VAL A 7 11.21 35.02 -9.38
C VAL A 7 10.51 33.73 -9.78
N CYS A 8 9.23 33.82 -10.12
CA CYS A 8 8.43 32.67 -10.54
C CYS A 8 8.88 32.21 -11.92
N THR A 9 9.26 30.93 -12.06
CA THR A 9 9.67 30.36 -13.34
C THR A 9 8.49 30.14 -14.32
N SER A 10 7.24 30.24 -13.86
CA SER A 10 6.05 30.09 -14.70
C SER A 10 5.51 31.42 -15.24
N CYS A 11 5.44 32.47 -14.40
CA CYS A 11 4.86 33.77 -14.78
C CYS A 11 5.88 34.92 -14.85
N GLY A 12 7.13 34.70 -14.40
CA GLY A 12 8.18 35.73 -14.39
C GLY A 12 8.06 36.76 -13.27
N GLU A 13 7.01 36.73 -12.45
CA GLU A 13 6.80 37.71 -11.38
C GLU A 13 7.67 37.44 -10.15
N GLU A 14 8.15 38.51 -9.52
CA GLU A 14 8.78 38.44 -8.19
C GLU A 14 7.73 38.13 -7.12
N TYR A 15 8.05 37.22 -6.21
CA TYR A 15 7.20 36.88 -5.08
C TYR A 15 8.01 36.63 -3.80
N THR A 16 7.34 36.82 -2.67
CA THR A 16 7.90 36.56 -1.34
C THR A 16 7.37 35.27 -0.74
N PHE A 17 8.20 34.59 0.05
CA PHE A 17 7.77 33.43 0.84
C PHE A 17 8.50 33.36 2.18
N GLU A 18 7.89 32.67 3.14
CA GLU A 18 8.40 32.52 4.50
C GLU A 18 8.81 31.08 4.78
N ARG A 19 9.90 30.91 5.54
CA ARG A 19 10.31 29.60 6.06
C ARG A 19 10.45 29.63 7.58
N LYS A 20 10.14 28.50 8.21
CA LYS A 20 10.38 28.26 9.64
C LYS A 20 11.86 28.06 9.95
N THR A 21 12.62 27.47 9.02
CA THR A 21 14.06 27.21 9.15
C THR A 21 14.85 27.94 8.06
N PRO A 22 16.10 28.38 8.34
CA PRO A 22 16.98 28.99 7.35
C PRO A 22 17.29 28.06 6.17
N PHE A 23 17.75 28.65 5.06
CA PHE A 23 18.11 27.93 3.84
C PHE A 23 19.37 27.10 4.02
N SER A 24 19.36 25.85 3.52
CA SER A 24 20.57 25.05 3.32
C SER A 24 21.01 25.17 1.86
N PRO A 25 22.32 25.29 1.55
CA PRO A 25 22.83 25.34 0.17
C PRO A 25 22.30 24.23 -0.76
N SER A 26 21.89 23.10 -0.20
CA SER A 26 21.36 21.94 -0.93
C SER A 26 19.84 21.97 -1.21
N SER A 27 19.09 22.94 -0.67
CA SER A 27 17.63 22.96 -0.75
C SER A 27 17.14 24.08 -1.67
N PRO A 28 16.87 23.87 -2.97
CA PRO A 28 16.56 24.96 -3.90
C PRO A 28 15.41 25.87 -3.44
N HIS A 29 15.47 27.15 -3.80
CA HIS A 29 14.36 28.08 -3.59
C HIS A 29 13.08 27.56 -4.28
N ARG A 30 11.91 27.95 -3.75
CA ARG A 30 10.63 27.65 -4.41
C ARG A 30 10.71 28.17 -5.85
N LYS A 31 10.26 27.38 -6.83
CA LYS A 31 10.36 27.73 -8.26
C LYS A 31 9.16 28.51 -8.80
N PHE A 32 8.03 28.49 -8.08
CA PHE A 32 6.77 29.08 -8.53
C PHE A 32 6.15 29.94 -7.42
N CYS A 33 5.47 31.01 -7.81
CA CYS A 33 4.62 31.78 -6.90
C CYS A 33 3.45 30.91 -6.40
N HIS A 34 2.68 31.42 -5.42
CA HIS A 34 1.57 30.66 -4.85
C HIS A 34 0.53 30.27 -5.90
N GLN A 35 0.14 31.22 -6.75
CA GLN A 35 -0.89 31.04 -7.78
C GLN A 35 -0.46 30.00 -8.82
N CYS A 36 0.69 30.19 -9.47
CA CYS A 36 1.18 29.24 -10.47
C CYS A 36 1.47 27.85 -9.89
N LEU A 37 1.84 27.75 -8.59
CA LEU A 37 1.98 26.43 -7.97
C LEU A 37 0.64 25.69 -7.92
N LEU A 38 -0.44 26.36 -7.52
CA LEU A 38 -1.78 25.74 -7.46
C LEU A 38 -2.25 25.30 -8.85
N GLU A 39 -2.03 26.13 -9.86
CA GLU A 39 -2.36 25.84 -11.27
C GLU A 39 -1.58 24.62 -11.79
N ASN A 40 -0.29 24.52 -11.46
CA ASN A 40 0.55 23.37 -11.84
C ASN A 40 0.25 22.09 -11.04
N GLN A 41 -0.32 22.17 -9.83
CA GLN A 41 -0.69 20.97 -9.06
C GLN A 41 -1.95 20.30 -9.59
N ALA A 42 -2.90 21.08 -10.11
CA ALA A 42 -4.14 20.56 -10.69
C ALA A 42 -3.88 19.62 -11.88
N THR A 43 -2.83 19.85 -12.68
CA THR A 43 -2.47 19.00 -13.82
C THR A 43 -1.71 17.72 -13.43
N ASN A 44 -1.10 17.69 -12.24
CA ASN A 44 -0.31 16.55 -11.74
C ASN A 44 -1.16 15.51 -11.00
N ASN A 45 -2.39 15.84 -10.60
CA ASN A 45 -3.38 14.89 -10.08
C ASN A 45 -4.02 14.05 -11.20
N LYS A 46 -3.22 13.51 -12.12
CA LYS A 46 -3.74 12.54 -13.09
C LYS A 46 -4.17 11.29 -12.31
N PRO A 47 -5.42 10.82 -12.47
CA PRO A 47 -5.85 9.58 -11.85
C PRO A 47 -4.91 8.46 -12.30
N ASN A 48 -4.42 7.67 -11.34
CA ASN A 48 -3.55 6.54 -11.62
C ASN A 48 -4.30 5.58 -12.57
N PRO A 49 -3.86 5.41 -13.84
CA PRO A 49 -4.63 4.77 -14.91
C PRO A 49 -4.72 3.24 -14.76
N ARG A 50 -4.42 2.70 -13.58
CA ARG A 50 -4.54 1.27 -13.33
C ARG A 50 -6.00 0.87 -13.47
N PRO A 51 -6.28 -0.25 -14.16
CA PRO A 51 -7.63 -0.81 -14.21
C PRO A 51 -8.07 -1.18 -12.80
N ASP A 52 -9.38 -1.25 -12.57
CA ASP A 52 -9.94 -1.53 -11.24
C ASP A 52 -9.53 -2.90 -10.71
N ARG A 53 -9.15 -3.83 -11.59
CA ARG A 53 -8.62 -5.15 -11.27
C ARG A 53 -7.35 -5.42 -12.07
N TYR A 54 -6.25 -5.80 -11.41
CA TYR A 54 -4.97 -6.13 -12.07
C TYR A 54 -4.14 -7.14 -11.29
N ILE A 55 -3.22 -7.83 -11.96
CA ILE A 55 -2.26 -8.75 -11.30
C ILE A 55 -1.04 -7.95 -10.83
N GLY A 56 -0.77 -7.97 -9.52
CA GLY A 56 0.38 -7.30 -8.94
C GLY A 56 1.71 -8.02 -9.20
N LYS A 57 2.84 -7.38 -8.85
CA LYS A 57 4.20 -7.94 -9.02
C LYS A 57 4.39 -9.34 -8.42
N HIS A 58 3.64 -9.66 -7.36
CA HIS A 58 3.71 -10.94 -6.67
C HIS A 58 2.69 -11.97 -7.17
N GLY A 59 2.04 -11.73 -8.31
CA GLY A 59 1.06 -12.66 -8.89
C GLY A 59 -0.33 -12.63 -8.23
N TYR A 60 -0.52 -11.84 -7.17
CA TYR A 60 -1.83 -11.67 -6.54
C TYR A 60 -2.67 -10.64 -7.29
N VAL A 61 -3.95 -10.95 -7.48
CA VAL A 61 -4.92 -9.99 -8.00
C VAL A 61 -5.17 -8.88 -6.97
N GLN A 62 -5.09 -7.65 -7.45
CA GLN A 62 -5.44 -6.43 -6.75
C GLN A 62 -6.76 -5.91 -7.31
N THR A 63 -7.63 -5.43 -6.43
CA THR A 63 -8.89 -4.77 -6.79
C THR A 63 -9.01 -3.42 -6.08
N ARG A 64 -9.77 -2.48 -6.64
CA ARG A 64 -10.07 -1.21 -6.01
C ARG A 64 -11.33 -1.30 -5.16
N VAL A 65 -11.22 -0.95 -3.89
CA VAL A 65 -12.34 -0.81 -2.95
C VAL A 65 -12.23 0.55 -2.28
N ASN A 66 -13.26 1.37 -2.36
CA ASN A 66 -13.31 2.72 -1.78
C ASN A 66 -12.10 3.61 -2.15
N GLY A 67 -11.63 3.52 -3.41
CA GLY A 67 -10.47 4.29 -3.88
C GLY A 67 -9.10 3.73 -3.47
N HIS A 68 -9.05 2.65 -2.70
CA HIS A 68 -7.83 1.98 -2.26
C HIS A 68 -7.62 0.65 -2.97
N SER A 69 -6.36 0.34 -3.30
CA SER A 69 -6.00 -0.97 -3.84
C SER A 69 -5.91 -1.99 -2.70
N VAL A 70 -6.65 -3.08 -2.81
CA VAL A 70 -6.64 -4.19 -1.85
C VAL A 70 -6.40 -5.51 -2.56
N ALA A 71 -5.84 -6.51 -1.86
CA ALA A 71 -5.64 -7.84 -2.43
C ALA A 71 -6.98 -8.59 -2.47
N GLU A 72 -7.38 -9.05 -3.66
CA GLU A 72 -8.72 -9.61 -3.93
C GLU A 72 -9.03 -10.82 -3.04
N HIS A 73 -8.10 -11.78 -2.92
CA HIS A 73 -8.25 -12.94 -2.04
C HIS A 73 -8.53 -12.57 -0.57
N ARG A 74 -7.89 -11.51 -0.05
CA ARG A 74 -8.14 -11.03 1.32
C ARG A 74 -9.53 -10.42 1.42
N TYR A 75 -9.88 -9.58 0.46
CA TYR A 75 -11.18 -8.92 0.44
C TYR A 75 -12.33 -9.94 0.37
N VAL A 76 -12.24 -10.95 -0.50
CA VAL A 76 -13.22 -12.04 -0.59
C VAL A 76 -13.36 -12.75 0.76
N MET A 77 -12.24 -13.08 1.42
CA MET A 77 -12.28 -13.71 2.74
C MET A 77 -12.93 -12.81 3.81
N GLU A 78 -12.64 -11.51 3.81
CA GLU A 78 -13.27 -10.55 4.74
C GLU A 78 -14.79 -10.47 4.55
N GLN A 79 -15.26 -10.54 3.29
CA GLN A 79 -16.69 -10.62 2.99
C GLN A 79 -17.32 -11.92 3.50
N ILE A 80 -16.64 -13.06 3.34
CA ILE A 80 -17.11 -14.36 3.86
C ILE A 80 -17.20 -14.33 5.39
N LEU A 81 -16.21 -13.74 6.06
CA LEU A 81 -16.16 -13.64 7.53
C LEU A 81 -17.11 -12.58 8.10
N GLY A 82 -17.57 -11.63 7.28
CA GLY A 82 -18.31 -10.45 7.75
C GLY A 82 -17.48 -9.52 8.65
N ARG A 83 -16.15 -9.62 8.62
CA ARG A 83 -15.22 -8.79 9.42
C ARG A 83 -13.85 -8.68 8.74
N PRO A 84 -13.05 -7.65 9.07
CA PRO A 84 -11.65 -7.58 8.64
C PRO A 84 -10.81 -8.76 9.17
N LEU A 85 -9.76 -9.10 8.42
CA LEU A 85 -8.75 -10.07 8.87
C LEU A 85 -8.00 -9.51 10.09
N LYS A 86 -7.92 -10.31 11.16
CA LYS A 86 -7.20 -9.98 12.39
C LYS A 86 -5.69 -10.14 12.19
N LYS A 87 -4.92 -9.52 13.09
CA LYS A 87 -3.48 -9.78 13.19
C LYS A 87 -3.24 -11.28 13.41
N GLY A 88 -2.36 -11.87 12.61
CA GLY A 88 -2.07 -13.30 12.63
C GLY A 88 -2.93 -14.14 11.67
N GLU A 89 -3.94 -13.54 11.03
CA GLU A 89 -4.73 -14.21 10.00
C GLU A 89 -4.15 -13.96 8.60
N SER A 90 -3.99 -15.03 7.82
CA SER A 90 -3.57 -15.02 6.42
C SER A 90 -4.55 -15.84 5.58
N VAL A 91 -4.60 -15.57 4.27
CA VAL A 91 -5.48 -16.28 3.34
C VAL A 91 -4.61 -17.05 2.35
N HIS A 92 -4.91 -18.32 2.16
CA HIS A 92 -4.18 -19.24 1.29
C HIS A 92 -5.07 -19.73 0.15
N HIS A 93 -4.47 -19.96 -1.01
CA HIS A 93 -5.12 -20.58 -2.17
C HIS A 93 -4.91 -22.08 -2.13
N ILE A 94 -5.99 -22.87 -2.10
CA ILE A 94 -5.93 -24.34 -1.98
C ILE A 94 -5.20 -24.96 -3.18
N ASN A 95 -5.50 -24.49 -4.39
CA ASN A 95 -4.82 -24.94 -5.61
C ASN A 95 -3.45 -24.28 -5.87
N GLY A 96 -3.01 -23.35 -5.02
CA GLY A 96 -1.76 -22.60 -5.19
C GLY A 96 -1.77 -21.55 -6.31
N ILE A 97 -2.88 -21.40 -7.04
CA ILE A 97 -3.04 -20.45 -8.14
C ILE A 97 -3.50 -19.10 -7.57
N ARG A 98 -2.65 -18.07 -7.68
CA ARG A 98 -2.81 -16.78 -6.96
C ARG A 98 -3.89 -15.85 -7.53
N ASP A 99 -4.41 -16.12 -8.71
CA ASP A 99 -5.48 -15.36 -9.36
C ASP A 99 -6.86 -16.04 -9.30
N ASP A 100 -6.92 -17.28 -8.80
CA ASP A 100 -8.17 -17.99 -8.53
C ASP A 100 -8.73 -17.64 -7.15
N ASN A 101 -9.44 -16.51 -7.06
CA ASN A 101 -9.99 -15.99 -5.82
C ASN A 101 -11.44 -16.43 -5.56
N ARG A 102 -11.88 -17.55 -6.14
CA ARG A 102 -13.19 -18.13 -5.83
C ARG A 102 -13.23 -18.54 -4.35
N LYS A 103 -14.36 -18.31 -3.68
CA LYS A 103 -14.52 -18.54 -2.23
C LYS A 103 -14.15 -19.97 -1.82
N GLU A 104 -14.47 -20.95 -2.66
CA GLU A 104 -14.17 -22.36 -2.47
C GLU A 104 -12.68 -22.71 -2.60
N ASN A 105 -11.86 -21.82 -3.17
CA ASN A 105 -10.42 -22.00 -3.34
C ASN A 105 -9.61 -21.26 -2.26
N LEU A 106 -10.26 -20.56 -1.32
CA LEU A 106 -9.59 -19.75 -0.31
C LEU A 106 -9.77 -20.35 1.08
N GLU A 107 -8.66 -20.41 1.83
CA GLU A 107 -8.64 -20.90 3.20
C GLU A 107 -8.06 -19.85 4.16
N LEU A 108 -8.73 -19.64 5.29
CA LEU A 108 -8.25 -18.78 6.37
C LEU A 108 -7.25 -19.55 7.23
N TRP A 109 -6.03 -19.05 7.31
CA TRP A 109 -4.98 -19.59 8.17
C TRP A 109 -4.76 -18.64 9.33
N VAL A 110 -4.70 -19.19 10.54
CA VAL A 110 -4.26 -18.45 11.73
C VAL A 110 -2.83 -18.89 12.03
N ARG A 111 -1.87 -17.99 11.85
CA ARG A 111 -0.53 -18.20 12.39
C ARG A 111 -0.60 -17.94 13.89
N PRO A 112 -0.26 -18.91 14.76
CA PRO A 112 0.05 -18.58 16.14
C PRO A 112 1.23 -17.61 16.10
N GLN A 113 1.07 -16.42 16.67
CA GLN A 113 2.11 -15.39 16.84
C GLN A 113 3.32 -15.90 17.67
N GLN A 114 3.36 -17.20 18.05
CA GLN A 114 4.09 -17.74 19.19
C GLN A 114 5.07 -18.89 18.86
N LEU A 115 5.34 -19.21 17.60
CA LEU A 115 6.31 -20.28 17.25
C LEU A 115 7.75 -19.79 17.12
N ALA A 116 8.07 -18.58 17.61
CA ALA A 116 9.45 -18.12 17.67
C ALA A 116 10.24 -18.99 18.66
N GLY A 117 11.26 -19.70 18.17
CA GLY A 117 12.11 -20.57 18.98
C GLY A 117 11.70 -22.06 19.03
N GLN A 118 10.62 -22.48 18.35
CA GLN A 118 10.27 -23.89 18.20
C GLN A 118 10.87 -24.49 16.92
N ARG A 119 11.44 -25.70 17.00
CA ARG A 119 11.99 -26.39 15.82
C ARG A 119 10.84 -26.84 14.94
N ALA A 120 11.00 -26.80 13.62
CA ALA A 120 9.95 -27.22 12.67
C ALA A 120 9.36 -28.60 13.02
N LYS A 121 10.21 -29.57 13.33
CA LYS A 121 9.81 -30.92 13.76
C LYS A 121 8.93 -30.98 15.02
N ASP A 122 8.96 -29.97 15.88
CA ASP A 122 8.22 -29.92 17.15
C ASP A 122 6.87 -29.19 16.98
N ILE A 123 6.63 -28.60 15.80
CA ILE A 123 5.38 -27.91 15.47
C ILE A 123 4.42 -28.94 14.88
N ILE A 124 3.30 -29.20 15.57
CA ILE A 124 2.26 -30.11 15.08
C ILE A 124 1.27 -29.32 14.22
N CYS A 125 1.03 -29.81 13.00
CA CYS A 125 0.01 -29.25 12.13
C CYS A 125 -1.39 -29.46 12.73
N PRO A 126 -2.17 -28.39 12.95
CA PRO A 126 -3.51 -28.51 13.53
C PRO A 126 -4.52 -29.18 12.59
N HIS A 127 -4.22 -29.29 11.29
CA HIS A 127 -5.10 -29.92 10.30
C HIS A 127 -4.90 -31.43 10.17
N CYS A 128 -3.66 -31.92 10.24
CA CYS A 128 -3.36 -33.33 9.99
C CYS A 128 -2.67 -34.04 11.16
N GLY A 129 -2.36 -33.33 12.25
CA GLY A 129 -1.68 -33.88 13.43
C GLY A 129 -0.23 -34.30 13.21
N LYS A 130 0.35 -34.02 12.04
CA LYS A 130 1.73 -34.39 11.69
C LYS A 130 2.70 -33.24 12.00
N PRO A 131 3.94 -33.55 12.41
CA PRO A 131 4.97 -32.53 12.57
C PRO A 131 5.39 -31.94 11.22
N TYR A 132 5.83 -30.68 11.19
CA TYR A 132 6.46 -30.12 9.99
C TYR A 132 7.78 -30.86 9.71
N ARG A 133 7.96 -31.30 8.47
CA ARG A 133 9.20 -31.98 8.04
C ARG A 133 10.35 -30.97 8.00
N ASN A 134 11.53 -31.41 8.42
CA ASN A 134 12.79 -30.68 8.23
C ASN A 134 13.11 -30.49 6.75
#